data_AF-A0A941MXC6-F1
#
_entry.id   AF-A0A941MXC6-F1
#
_cell.length_a   1.000
_cell.length_b   1.000
_cell.length_c   1.000
_cell.angle_alpha   90.00
_cell.angle_beta   90.00
_cell.angle_gamma   90.00
#
_symmetry.space_group_name_H-M   'P 1'
#
loop_
_entity.id
_entity.type
_entity.pdbx_description
1 polymer ?
#
loop_
_entity_poly.entity_id
_entity_poly.type
_entity_poly.pdbx_seq_one_letter_code
_entity_poly.pdbx_strand_id
1 'polypeptide(L)'
;MSTITLTSKRQATFPVQVCVELDVRPGDVIALEPVELAGERVWVLRPQKAPPRPWLGCLSGKTTVAVHSMEAARASIAAGRNQRST
;
A
#
# COMPACT_ATOMS: atom_id res chain seq x y z
N MET A 1 8.19 28.14 3.43
CA MET A 1 8.00 27.49 4.74
C MET A 1 6.51 27.27 4.91
N SER A 2 6.03 26.03 4.78
CA SER A 2 4.60 25.70 4.87
C SER A 2 4.23 25.40 6.32
N THR A 3 3.27 26.14 6.87
CA THR A 3 2.73 25.90 8.22
C THR A 3 1.54 24.96 8.15
N ILE A 4 1.48 23.97 9.04
CA ILE A 4 0.33 23.08 9.21
C ILE A 4 -0.31 23.32 10.57
N THR A 5 -1.64 23.30 10.62
CA THR A 5 -2.38 23.48 11.88
C THR A 5 -2.74 22.14 12.46
N LEU A 6 -2.44 21.94 13.75
CA LEU A 6 -2.91 20.80 14.50
C LEU A 6 -4.37 21.05 14.92
N THR A 7 -5.25 20.14 14.53
CA THR A 7 -6.67 20.20 14.92
C THR A 7 -6.84 19.86 16.40
N SER A 8 -8.03 20.13 16.95
CA SER A 8 -8.39 19.77 18.33
C SER A 8 -8.25 18.27 18.64
N LYS A 9 -8.31 17.41 17.60
CA LYS A 9 -8.12 15.96 17.71
C LYS A 9 -6.64 15.54 17.68
N ARG A 10 -5.70 16.49 17.71
CA ARG A 10 -4.26 16.24 17.57
C ARG A 10 -3.90 15.59 16.23
N GLN A 11 -4.62 15.96 15.19
CA GLN A 11 -4.38 15.51 13.81
C GLN A 11 -3.92 16.69 12.97
N ALA A 12 -2.96 16.45 12.08
CA ALA A 12 -2.54 17.42 11.07
C ALA A 12 -2.66 16.79 9.68
N THR A 13 -3.10 17.59 8.71
CA THR A 13 -3.19 17.16 7.31
C THR A 13 -1.93 17.57 6.58
N PHE A 14 -1.29 16.61 5.91
CA PHE A 14 -0.13 16.91 5.08
C PHE A 14 -0.56 17.46 3.71
N PRO A 15 0.09 18.53 3.23
CA PRO A 15 -0.07 18.96 1.84
C PRO A 15 0.30 17.82 0.88
N VAL A 16 -0.40 17.73 -0.25
CA VAL A 16 -0.21 16.63 -1.22
C VAL A 16 1.24 16.50 -1.70
N GLN A 17 1.95 17.62 -1.87
CA GLN A 17 3.35 17.65 -2.30
C GLN A 17 4.26 16.95 -1.29
N VAL A 18 4.05 17.18 0.00
CA VAL A 18 4.80 16.52 1.08
C VAL A 18 4.53 15.03 1.11
N CYS A 19 3.29 14.60 0.84
CA CYS A 19 2.96 13.18 0.75
C CYS A 19 3.73 12.48 -0.39
N VAL A 20 3.85 13.16 -1.54
CA VAL A 20 4.61 12.65 -2.69
C VAL A 20 6.11 12.57 -2.37
N GLU A 21 6.67 13.61 -1.76
CA GLU A 21 8.09 13.66 -1.39
C GLU A 21 8.47 12.60 -0.34
N LEU A 22 7.58 12.33 0.61
CA LEU A 22 7.79 11.30 1.64
C LEU A 22 7.39 9.88 1.18
N ASP A 23 6.88 9.73 -0.05
CA ASP A 23 6.30 8.49 -0.58
C ASP A 23 5.29 7.83 0.38
N VAL A 24 4.39 8.65 0.94
CA VAL A 24 3.32 8.20 1.85
C VAL A 24 1.97 8.28 1.18
N ARG A 25 1.17 7.23 1.39
CA ARG A 25 -0.17 7.05 0.84
C ARG A 25 -1.21 6.98 1.96
N PRO A 26 -2.50 7.23 1.64
CA PRO A 26 -3.57 7.03 2.60
C PRO A 26 -3.55 5.61 3.17
N GLY A 27 -3.51 5.50 4.50
CA GLY A 27 -3.46 4.22 5.20
C GLY A 27 -2.05 3.73 5.55
N ASP A 28 -1.00 4.42 5.11
CA ASP A 28 0.37 4.10 5.52
C ASP A 28 0.61 4.45 6.99
N VAL A 29 1.49 3.67 7.61
CA VAL A 29 1.96 3.91 8.97
C VAL A 29 3.27 4.70 8.89
N ILE A 30 3.38 5.75 9.69
CA ILE A 30 4.57 6.60 9.74
C ILE A 30 5.14 6.52 11.16
N ALA A 31 6.39 6.11 11.27
CA ALA A 31 7.12 6.12 12.53
C ALA A 31 7.55 7.55 12.87
N LEU A 32 7.40 7.92 14.14
CA LEU A 32 7.77 9.23 14.66
C LEU A 32 8.87 9.04 15.70
N GLU A 33 10.09 9.46 15.37
CA GLU A 33 11.29 9.22 16.19
C GLU A 33 11.94 10.55 16.61
N PRO A 34 12.28 10.74 17.90
CA PRO A 34 13.07 11.89 18.32
C PRO A 34 14.53 11.68 17.92
N VAL A 35 15.15 12.69 17.32
CA VAL A 35 16.54 12.69 16.89
C VAL A 35 17.20 13.98 17.34
N GLU A 36 18.45 13.91 17.81
CA GLU A 36 19.27 15.11 18.00
C GLU A 36 19.98 15.45 16.69
N LEU A 37 19.70 16.64 16.16
CA LEU A 37 20.28 17.13 14.93
C LEU A 37 20.83 18.54 15.18
N ALA A 38 22.13 18.72 14.99
CA ALA A 38 22.83 19.98 15.29
C ALA A 38 22.63 20.52 16.72
N GLY A 39 22.48 19.63 17.71
CA GLY A 39 22.24 20.01 19.11
C GLY A 39 20.79 20.36 19.44
N GLU A 40 19.88 20.26 18.47
CA GLU A 40 18.45 20.44 18.67
C GLU A 40 17.73 19.11 18.61
N ARG A 41 16.77 18.92 19.53
CA ARG A 41 15.89 17.76 19.49
C ARG A 41 14.79 18.00 18.48
N VAL A 42 14.87 17.28 17.36
CA VAL A 42 13.86 17.29 16.30
C VAL A 42 13.08 15.97 16.28
N TRP A 43 11.91 15.99 15.65
CA TRP A 43 11.14 14.78 15.39
C TRP A 43 11.21 14.45 13.91
N VAL A 44 11.58 13.21 13.60
CA VAL A 44 11.69 12.71 12.24
C VAL A 44 10.55 11.76 11.95
N LEU A 45 9.90 11.99 10.81
CA LEU A 45 8.88 11.10 10.26
C LEU A 45 9.56 10.10 9.32
N ARG A 46 9.33 8.80 9.52
CA ARG A 46 9.83 7.76 8.63
C ARG A 46 8.67 6.91 8.12
N PRO A 47 8.52 6.75 6.79
CA PRO A 47 7.51 5.85 6.24
C PRO A 47 7.83 4.42 6.68
N GLN A 48 6.88 3.78 7.35
CA GLN A 48 6.99 2.36 7.64
C GLN A 48 6.45 1.61 6.43
N LYS A 49 7.36 0.99 5.66
CA LYS A 49 6.94 0.15 4.54
C LYS A 49 6.01 -0.93 5.07
N ALA A 50 4.84 -1.04 4.45
CA ALA A 50 3.91 -2.10 4.79
C ALA A 50 4.64 -3.46 4.68
N PRO A 51 4.45 -4.37 5.65
CA PRO A 51 5.06 -5.68 5.57
C PRO A 51 4.61 -6.37 4.26
N PRO A 52 5.51 -7.15 3.62
CA PRO A 52 5.16 -7.87 2.42
C PRO A 52 3.94 -8.75 2.71
N ARG A 53 2.90 -8.59 1.88
CA ARG A 53 1.68 -9.39 1.98
C ARG A 53 1.84 -10.56 1.01
N PRO A 54 2.13 -11.78 1.47
CA PRO A 54 2.40 -12.91 0.59
C PRO A 54 1.21 -13.27 -0.32
N TRP A 55 0.01 -12.85 0.06
CA TRP A 55 -1.21 -13.02 -0.74
C TRP A 55 -1.38 -11.92 -1.81
N LEU A 56 -0.79 -10.74 -1.64
CA LEU A 56 -0.97 -9.63 -2.58
C LEU A 56 -0.15 -9.91 -3.83
N GLY A 57 -0.83 -10.15 -4.95
CA GLY A 57 -0.17 -10.51 -6.21
C GLY A 57 0.19 -11.99 -6.34
N CYS A 58 -0.24 -12.87 -5.43
CA CYS A 58 0.02 -14.32 -5.55
C CYS A 58 -0.61 -14.97 -6.80
N LEU A 59 -1.57 -14.28 -7.42
CA LEU A 59 -2.22 -14.68 -8.67
C LEU A 59 -1.66 -13.95 -9.91
N SER A 60 -0.75 -12.98 -9.73
CA SER A 60 -0.23 -12.15 -10.83
C SER A 60 0.61 -12.94 -11.83
N GLY A 61 1.30 -14.00 -11.40
CA GLY A 61 2.11 -14.85 -12.27
C GLY A 61 1.34 -15.94 -13.03
N LYS A 62 0.06 -16.16 -12.72
CA LYS A 62 -0.74 -17.29 -13.27
C LYS A 62 -1.91 -16.86 -14.15
N THR A 63 -2.17 -15.56 -14.25
CA THR A 63 -3.41 -15.06 -14.85
C THR A 63 -3.11 -14.03 -15.92
N THR A 64 -2.59 -14.49 -17.05
CA THR A 64 -2.76 -13.80 -18.33
C THR A 64 -4.12 -14.24 -18.90
N VAL A 65 -5.20 -13.54 -18.53
CA VAL A 65 -6.50 -13.76 -19.19
C VAL A 65 -6.40 -13.13 -20.58
N ALA A 66 -6.18 -13.96 -21.59
CA ALA A 66 -6.09 -13.51 -22.98
C ALA A 66 -7.47 -13.15 -23.57
N VAL A 67 -8.57 -13.71 -23.03
CA VAL A 67 -9.92 -13.56 -23.57
C VAL A 67 -10.96 -13.46 -22.45
N HIS A 68 -11.65 -12.33 -22.38
CA HIS A 68 -12.72 -12.07 -21.42
C HIS A 68 -14.11 -12.45 -21.97
N SER A 69 -14.26 -13.67 -22.49
CA SER A 69 -15.57 -14.18 -22.96
C SER A 69 -16.21 -15.11 -21.94
N MET A 70 -17.54 -15.12 -21.91
CA MET A 70 -18.31 -16.04 -21.06
C MET A 70 -18.06 -17.51 -21.41
N GLU A 71 -17.75 -17.79 -22.68
CA GLU A 71 -17.40 -19.12 -23.15
C GLU A 71 -16.04 -19.57 -22.57
N ALA A 72 -15.02 -18.72 -22.63
CA ALA A 72 -13.71 -19.00 -22.05
C ALA A 72 -13.80 -19.22 -20.53
N ALA A 73 -14.65 -18.45 -19.83
CA ALA A 73 -14.90 -18.63 -18.40
C ALA A 73 -15.53 -20.01 -18.11
N ARG A 74 -16.57 -20.42 -18.87
CA ARG A 74 -17.21 -21.73 -18.70
C ARG A 74 -16.23 -22.88 -18.98
N ALA A 75 -15.42 -22.76 -20.02
CA ALA A 75 -14.41 -23.76 -20.37
C ALA A 75 -13.34 -23.93 -19.27
N SER A 76 -12.85 -22.82 -18.72
CA SER A 76 -11.88 -22.84 -17.60
C SER A 76 -12.46 -23.50 -16.34
N ILE A 77 -13.73 -23.19 -15.99
CA ILE A 77 -14.42 -23.80 -14.85
C ILE A 77 -14.59 -25.32 -15.05
N ALA A 78 -14.95 -25.75 -16.26
CA ALA A 78 -15.08 -27.17 -16.58
C ALA A 78 -13.72 -27.91 -16.45
N ALA A 79 -12.64 -27.33 -16.99
CA ALA A 79 -11.30 -27.91 -16.89
C ALA A 79 -10.82 -28.05 -15.44
N GLY A 80 -11.08 -27.05 -14.59
CA GLY A 80 -10.72 -27.08 -13.17
C GLY A 80 -11.47 -28.15 -12.35
N ARG A 81 -12.69 -28.54 -12.76
CA ARG A 81 -13.46 -29.61 -12.10
C ARG A 81 -12.88 -30.99 -12.37
N ASN A 82 -12.36 -31.23 -13.57
CA ASN A 82 -11.77 -32.52 -13.94
C ASN A 82 -10.43 -32.79 -13.24
N GLN A 83 -9.67 -31.74 -12.89
CA GLN A 83 -8.39 -31.89 -12.17
C GLN A 83 -8.55 -32.25 -10.68
N ARG A 84 -9.76 -32.10 -10.12
CA ARG A 84 -10.06 -32.35 -8.71
C ARG A 84 -10.64 -33.75 -8.43
N SER A 85 -10.94 -34.52 -9.47
CA SER A 85 -11.56 -35.86 -9.36
C SER A 85 -10.57 -37.02 -9.50
N THR A 86 -9.27 -36.75 -9.37
CA THR A 86 -8.17 -37.70 -9.20
C THR A 86 -7.43 -37.35 -7.93
#